data_AF-A0A133ZLA0-F1
#
_entry.id   AF-A0A133ZLA0-F1
#
_cell.length_a   1.000
_cell.length_b   1.000
_cell.length_c   1.000
_cell.angle_alpha   90.00
_cell.angle_beta   90.00
_cell.angle_gamma   90.00
#
_symmetry.space_group_name_H-M   'P 1'
#
loop_
_entity.id
_entity.type
_entity.pdbx_description
1 polymer ?
#
loop_
_entity_poly.entity_id
_entity_poly.type
_entity_poly.pdbx_seq_one_letter_code
_entity_poly.pdbx_strand_id
1 'polypeptide(L)'
;MTQPEWYHPDRENLTWEVFGEASRHLSQEIVDSGWFPELIVGVARGGLIPAGAIGYAIGVKAMGAINVEFYTDIGETLPEPLVLSPQLDMDSLAGKRVLVVDDVADSGKTLDLVVNLLKETAAEVRSAVIYTKPTTIFEPDFSWKKTDQWINFAWSALPVITADGSYQEGA
;
A
#
# COMPACT_ATOMS: atom_id res chain seq x y z
N MET A 1 -21.08 -15.76 11.58
CA MET A 1 -21.30 -15.04 10.31
C MET A 1 -20.98 -15.99 9.17
N THR A 2 -21.74 -15.94 8.09
CA THR A 2 -21.43 -16.67 6.84
C THR A 2 -20.25 -15.99 6.16
N GLN A 3 -19.35 -16.79 5.57
CA GLN A 3 -18.21 -16.25 4.81
C GLN A 3 -18.69 -15.46 3.59
N PRO A 4 -17.99 -14.38 3.18
CA PRO A 4 -18.34 -13.63 1.99
C PRO A 4 -18.19 -14.49 0.74
N GLU A 5 -18.97 -14.21 -0.31
CA GLU A 5 -18.99 -15.02 -1.55
C GLU A 5 -17.63 -15.09 -2.27
N TRP A 6 -16.79 -14.07 -2.10
CA TRP A 6 -15.44 -14.01 -2.68
C TRP A 6 -14.40 -14.80 -1.87
N TYR A 7 -14.76 -15.34 -0.71
CA TYR A 7 -13.86 -16.14 0.12
C TYR A 7 -13.43 -17.43 -0.61
N HIS A 8 -12.15 -17.76 -0.55
CA HIS A 8 -11.62 -19.00 -1.11
C HIS A 8 -10.62 -19.67 -0.17
N PRO A 9 -10.78 -20.96 0.21
CA PRO A 9 -9.94 -21.60 1.23
C PRO A 9 -8.45 -21.68 0.87
N ASP A 10 -8.13 -21.74 -0.43
CA ASP A 10 -6.73 -21.79 -0.92
C ASP A 10 -6.10 -20.41 -1.17
N ARG A 11 -6.74 -19.34 -0.70
CA ARG A 11 -6.26 -17.96 -0.83
C ARG A 11 -6.05 -17.32 0.53
N GLU A 12 -5.21 -16.31 0.57
CA GLU A 12 -5.13 -15.42 1.72
C GLU A 12 -6.34 -14.47 1.69
N ASN A 13 -7.31 -14.67 2.58
CA ASN A 13 -8.51 -13.84 2.63
C ASN A 13 -8.39 -12.76 3.69
N LEU A 14 -8.07 -11.55 3.27
CA LEU A 14 -8.04 -10.38 4.15
C LEU A 14 -9.44 -9.79 4.25
N THR A 15 -10.26 -10.30 5.18
CA THR A 15 -11.57 -9.71 5.50
C THR A 15 -11.40 -8.36 6.22
N TRP A 16 -12.48 -7.58 6.34
CA TRP A 16 -12.44 -6.30 7.06
C TRP A 16 -12.04 -6.46 8.52
N GLU A 17 -12.47 -7.55 9.17
CA GLU A 17 -12.09 -7.88 10.55
C GLU A 17 -10.59 -8.17 10.66
N VAL A 18 -10.07 -9.02 9.77
CA VAL A 18 -8.64 -9.37 9.74
C VAL A 18 -7.79 -8.14 9.40
N PHE A 19 -8.23 -7.32 8.46
CA PHE A 19 -7.60 -6.03 8.16
C PHE A 19 -7.57 -5.08 9.37
N GLY A 20 -8.66 -5.04 10.15
CA GLY A 20 -8.71 -4.27 11.39
C GLY A 20 -7.65 -4.72 12.40
N GLU A 21 -7.42 -6.03 12.54
CA GLU A 21 -6.37 -6.57 13.39
C GLU A 21 -4.96 -6.27 12.82
N ALA A 22 -4.76 -6.51 11.53
CA ALA A 22 -3.49 -6.29 10.84
C ALA A 22 -3.03 -4.82 10.90
N SER A 23 -3.92 -3.89 10.62
CA SER A 23 -3.63 -2.45 10.66
C SER A 23 -3.29 -1.97 12.09
N ARG A 24 -3.97 -2.51 13.11
CA ARG A 24 -3.64 -2.21 14.52
C ARG A 24 -2.30 -2.80 14.94
N HIS A 25 -1.98 -4.00 14.49
CA HIS A 25 -0.68 -4.63 14.73
C HIS A 25 0.45 -3.78 14.14
N LEU A 26 0.38 -3.46 12.85
CA LEU A 26 1.37 -2.60 12.17
C LEU A 26 1.52 -1.24 12.84
N SER A 27 0.40 -0.63 13.23
CA SER A 27 0.41 0.65 13.95
C SER A 27 1.17 0.56 15.27
N GLN A 28 1.02 -0.54 15.99
CA GLN A 28 1.76 -0.78 17.24
C GLN A 28 3.25 -1.00 16.97
N GLU A 29 3.61 -1.79 15.95
CA GLU A 29 5.02 -2.01 15.57
C GLU A 29 5.72 -0.71 15.18
N ILE A 30 5.04 0.18 14.45
CA ILE A 30 5.56 1.51 14.12
C ILE A 30 5.88 2.27 15.41
N VAL A 31 4.94 2.34 16.35
CA VAL A 31 5.13 3.05 17.63
C VAL A 31 6.26 2.42 18.46
N ASP A 32 6.30 1.10 18.55
CA ASP A 32 7.28 0.36 19.35
C ASP A 32 8.70 0.45 18.78
N SER A 33 8.84 0.74 17.49
CA SER A 33 10.14 0.96 16.85
C SER A 33 10.89 2.20 17.35
N GLY A 34 10.22 3.09 18.09
CA GLY A 34 10.76 4.38 18.53
C GLY A 34 10.85 5.42 17.41
N TRP A 35 10.41 5.08 16.20
CA TRP A 35 10.28 5.99 15.07
C TRP A 35 8.81 6.36 14.86
N PHE A 36 8.53 7.65 14.62
CA PHE A 36 7.14 8.13 14.49
C PHE A 36 6.97 9.08 13.29
N PRO A 37 6.05 8.78 12.36
CA PRO A 37 5.86 9.60 11.16
C PRO A 37 5.16 10.92 11.46
N GLU A 38 5.49 11.94 10.68
CA GLU A 38 4.82 13.25 10.69
C GLU A 38 3.84 13.40 9.51
N LEU A 39 3.98 12.55 8.50
CA LEU A 39 3.13 12.47 7.32
C LEU A 39 3.01 11.00 6.89
N ILE A 40 1.81 10.60 6.48
CA ILE A 40 1.56 9.28 5.88
C ILE A 40 1.24 9.47 4.39
N VAL A 41 1.88 8.72 3.51
CA VAL A 41 1.62 8.74 2.06
C VAL A 41 1.14 7.36 1.63
N GLY A 42 -0.12 7.27 1.20
CA GLY A 42 -0.66 6.04 0.62
C GLY A 42 -0.26 5.89 -0.84
N VAL A 43 0.26 4.72 -1.22
CA VAL A 43 0.47 4.34 -2.62
C VAL A 43 -0.89 3.95 -3.19
N ALA A 44 -1.42 4.78 -4.09
CA ALA A 44 -2.75 4.56 -4.62
C ALA A 44 -2.74 3.49 -5.72
N ARG A 45 -3.77 2.64 -5.80
CA ARG A 45 -5.01 2.66 -5.00
C ARG A 45 -4.93 1.84 -3.71
N GLY A 46 -4.20 0.72 -3.72
CA GLY A 46 -4.20 -0.30 -2.66
C GLY A 46 -3.82 0.23 -1.29
N GLY A 47 -2.79 1.06 -1.22
CA GLY A 47 -2.27 1.68 -0.01
C GLY A 47 -3.18 2.73 0.66
N LEU A 48 -4.22 3.23 -0.01
CA LEU A 48 -5.07 4.30 0.55
C LEU A 48 -5.83 3.85 1.80
N ILE A 49 -6.34 2.62 1.78
CA ILE A 49 -7.11 2.03 2.87
C ILE A 49 -6.23 1.74 4.10
N PRO A 50 -5.09 1.02 3.99
CA PRO A 50 -4.17 0.85 5.11
C PRO A 50 -3.57 2.17 5.59
N ALA A 51 -3.25 3.14 4.72
CA ALA A 51 -2.74 4.45 5.12
C ALA A 51 -3.72 5.17 6.06
N GLY A 52 -5.00 5.22 5.68
CA GLY A 52 -6.05 5.81 6.50
C GLY A 52 -6.24 5.08 7.83
N ALA A 53 -6.26 3.74 7.81
CA ALA A 53 -6.42 2.94 9.03
C ALA A 53 -5.27 3.15 10.02
N ILE A 54 -4.03 3.13 9.53
CA ILE A 54 -2.83 3.40 10.34
C ILE A 54 -2.87 4.84 10.87
N GLY A 55 -3.16 5.83 10.02
CA GLY A 55 -3.27 7.24 10.42
C GLY A 55 -4.26 7.48 11.55
N TYR A 56 -5.44 6.84 11.49
CA TYR A 56 -6.40 6.86 12.60
C TYR A 56 -5.87 6.17 13.85
N ALA A 57 -5.21 5.02 13.70
CA ALA A 57 -4.72 4.22 14.82
C ALA A 57 -3.60 4.92 15.61
N ILE A 58 -2.72 5.67 14.94
CA ILE A 58 -1.59 6.39 15.57
C ILE A 58 -1.83 7.90 15.74
N GLY A 59 -2.93 8.44 15.21
CA GLY A 59 -3.34 9.84 15.39
C GLY A 59 -2.66 10.84 14.44
N VAL A 60 -2.01 10.39 13.37
CA VAL A 60 -1.40 11.26 12.36
C VAL A 60 -2.46 11.71 11.36
N LYS A 61 -2.69 13.04 11.29
CA LYS A 61 -3.71 13.64 10.42
C LYS A 61 -3.15 14.12 9.09
N ALA A 62 -1.86 14.43 9.02
CA ALA A 62 -1.22 14.82 7.78
C ALA A 62 -1.10 13.57 6.91
N MET A 63 -1.83 13.57 5.79
CA MET A 63 -1.82 12.46 4.85
C MET A 63 -1.74 12.97 3.41
N GLY A 64 -1.07 12.20 2.56
CA GLY A 64 -1.02 12.37 1.12
C GLY A 64 -1.26 11.05 0.40
N ALA A 65 -1.34 11.12 -0.92
CA ALA A 65 -1.39 9.95 -1.79
C ALA A 65 -0.48 10.15 -2.99
N ILE A 66 0.07 9.06 -3.51
CA ILE A 66 0.85 9.04 -4.74
C ILE A 66 0.33 7.96 -5.68
N ASN A 67 0.13 8.32 -6.95
CA ASN A 67 -0.22 7.37 -8.01
C ASN A 67 1.05 7.06 -8.81
N VAL A 68 1.38 5.79 -8.95
CA VAL A 68 2.53 5.34 -9.75
C VAL A 68 2.06 4.26 -10.71
N GLU A 69 2.43 4.40 -11.98
CA GLU A 69 2.26 3.36 -12.99
C GLU A 69 3.62 2.89 -13.51
N PHE A 70 3.78 1.57 -13.63
CA PHE A 70 4.89 0.97 -14.36
C PHE A 70 4.42 0.74 -15.79
N TYR A 71 4.96 1.51 -16.73
CA TYR A 71 4.68 1.24 -18.14
C TYR A 71 5.50 0.04 -18.60
N THR A 72 4.83 -0.97 -19.16
CA THR A 72 5.47 -1.98 -20.01
C THR A 72 5.03 -1.73 -21.43
N ASP A 73 5.79 -0.94 -22.19
CA ASP A 73 5.55 -0.89 -23.63
C ASP A 73 5.87 -2.27 -24.24
N ILE A 74 4.99 -2.71 -25.13
CA ILE A 74 5.14 -3.97 -25.86
C ILE A 74 6.37 -3.84 -26.76
N GLY A 75 7.49 -4.45 -26.34
CA GLY A 75 8.71 -4.56 -27.14
C GLY A 75 9.87 -3.69 -26.69
N GLU A 76 9.66 -2.72 -25.79
CA GLU A 76 10.75 -1.95 -25.17
C GLU A 76 10.47 -1.77 -23.67
N THR A 77 11.32 -2.40 -22.85
CA THR A 77 11.36 -2.17 -21.41
C THR A 77 11.84 -0.73 -21.18
N LEU A 78 10.93 0.21 -20.97
CA LEU A 78 11.26 1.45 -20.30
C LEU A 78 11.12 1.19 -18.78
N PRO A 79 12.21 1.19 -18.00
CA PRO A 79 12.17 0.84 -16.58
C PRO A 79 11.71 1.99 -15.69
N GLU A 80 11.43 3.17 -16.24
CA GLU A 80 11.11 4.36 -15.44
C GLU A 80 9.61 4.46 -15.15
N PRO A 81 9.23 4.40 -13.87
CA PRO A 81 7.84 4.52 -13.46
C PRO A 81 7.34 5.96 -13.55
N LEU A 82 6.08 6.10 -13.95
CA LEU A 82 5.43 7.39 -14.14
C LEU A 82 4.64 7.75 -12.90
N VAL A 83 4.95 8.90 -12.29
CA VAL A 83 4.10 9.49 -11.24
C VAL A 83 2.92 10.18 -11.92
N LEU A 84 1.72 9.66 -11.68
CA LEU A 84 0.49 10.21 -12.26
C LEU A 84 -0.06 11.38 -11.46
N SER A 85 -0.82 12.23 -12.14
CA SER A 85 -1.61 13.28 -11.49
C SER A 85 -2.87 12.73 -10.80
N PRO A 86 -3.39 13.39 -9.74
CA PRO A 86 -2.84 14.57 -9.08
C PRO A 86 -1.58 14.22 -8.28
N GLN A 87 -0.56 15.09 -8.39
CA GLN A 87 0.73 14.86 -7.76
C GLN A 87 0.69 15.22 -6.28
N LEU A 88 1.41 14.43 -5.47
CA LEU A 88 1.75 14.80 -4.11
C LEU A 88 2.57 16.09 -4.13
N ASP A 89 2.19 17.05 -3.28
CA ASP A 89 2.99 18.27 -3.10
C ASP A 89 4.32 17.92 -2.41
N MET A 90 5.39 17.81 -3.19
CA MET A 90 6.70 17.41 -2.70
C MET A 90 7.28 18.41 -1.69
N ASP A 91 6.96 19.70 -1.81
CA ASP A 91 7.43 20.72 -0.86
C ASP A 91 6.86 20.47 0.54
N SER A 92 5.67 19.87 0.64
CA SER A 92 5.06 19.50 1.91
C SER A 92 5.83 18.41 2.67
N LEU A 93 6.74 17.69 2.01
CA LEU A 93 7.56 16.62 2.58
C LEU A 93 8.84 17.13 3.26
N ALA A 94 9.28 18.34 2.91
CA ALA A 94 10.58 18.86 3.29
C ALA A 94 10.79 18.82 4.81
N GLY A 95 11.85 18.12 5.23
CA GLY A 95 12.23 18.01 6.64
C GLY A 95 11.35 17.07 7.50
N LYS A 96 10.35 16.38 6.92
CA LYS A 96 9.46 15.49 7.66
C LYS A 96 9.92 14.03 7.63
N ARG A 97 9.56 13.28 8.68
CA ARG A 97 9.53 11.81 8.64
C ARG A 97 8.25 11.33 7.95
N VAL A 98 8.40 10.57 6.88
CA VAL A 98 7.28 10.12 6.04
C VAL A 98 7.13 8.60 6.14
N LEU A 99 5.89 8.14 6.37
CA LEU A 99 5.54 6.72 6.24
C LEU A 99 4.83 6.49 4.90
N VAL A 100 5.46 5.76 4.00
CA VAL A 100 4.84 5.25 2.77
C VAL A 100 4.06 3.99 3.11
N VAL A 101 2.80 3.89 2.66
CA VAL A 101 1.95 2.74 2.96
C VAL A 101 1.38 2.16 1.68
N ASP A 102 1.50 0.84 1.53
CA ASP A 102 0.87 0.07 0.45
C ASP A 102 0.12 -1.15 1.02
N ASP A 103 -0.70 -1.83 0.23
CA ASP A 103 -1.38 -3.05 0.68
C ASP A 103 -0.49 -4.30 0.59
N VAL A 104 0.26 -4.46 -0.50
CA VAL A 104 1.20 -5.55 -0.69
C VAL A 104 2.47 -5.13 -1.43
N ALA A 105 3.62 -5.55 -0.92
CA ALA A 105 4.83 -5.61 -1.72
C ALA A 105 4.88 -6.95 -2.45
N ASP A 106 4.60 -6.97 -3.76
CA ASP A 106 4.79 -8.18 -4.58
C ASP A 106 6.27 -8.34 -4.95
N SER A 107 6.70 -7.72 -6.06
CA SER A 107 8.13 -7.58 -6.34
C SER A 107 8.81 -6.55 -5.42
N GLY A 108 8.05 -5.60 -4.88
CA GLY A 108 8.57 -4.46 -4.09
C GLY A 108 9.07 -3.28 -4.93
N LYS A 109 9.07 -3.38 -6.27
CA LYS A 109 9.58 -2.30 -7.16
C LYS A 109 8.81 -0.99 -7.03
N THR A 110 7.48 -1.04 -6.90
CA THR A 110 6.64 0.15 -6.64
C THR A 110 7.05 0.85 -5.35
N LEU A 111 7.20 0.07 -4.28
CA LEU A 111 7.54 0.58 -2.97
C LEU A 111 8.95 1.18 -2.95
N ASP A 112 9.92 0.50 -3.56
CA ASP A 112 11.31 0.96 -3.71
C ASP A 112 11.36 2.31 -4.42
N LEU A 113 10.69 2.41 -5.57
CA LEU A 113 10.60 3.67 -6.31
C LEU A 113 10.03 4.78 -5.43
N VAL A 114 8.84 4.58 -4.86
CA VAL A 114 8.14 5.63 -4.12
C VAL A 114 9.01 6.08 -2.95
N VAL A 115 9.58 5.14 -2.20
CA VAL A 115 10.47 5.47 -1.09
C VAL A 115 11.68 6.28 -1.56
N ASN A 116 12.34 5.89 -2.66
CA ASN A 116 13.50 6.60 -3.18
C ASN A 116 13.14 8.00 -3.71
N LEU A 117 12.00 8.15 -4.39
CA LEU A 117 11.49 9.44 -4.84
C LEU A 117 11.24 10.38 -3.65
N LEU A 118 10.56 9.91 -2.60
CA LEU A 118 10.24 10.77 -1.46
C LEU A 118 11.49 11.10 -0.62
N LYS A 119 12.51 10.23 -0.61
CA LYS A 119 13.80 10.46 0.07
C LYS A 119 14.58 11.64 -0.51
N GLU A 120 14.30 12.07 -1.73
CA GLU A 120 14.95 13.25 -2.32
C GLU A 120 14.57 14.55 -1.59
N THR A 121 13.41 14.58 -0.90
CA THR A 121 12.88 15.78 -0.24
C THR A 121 12.63 15.59 1.26
N ALA A 122 12.16 14.42 1.69
CA ALA A 122 11.86 14.11 3.08
C ALA A 122 13.13 13.96 3.93
N ALA A 123 13.01 14.15 5.26
CA ALA A 123 14.14 13.93 6.18
C ALA A 123 14.44 12.43 6.39
N GLU A 124 13.40 11.61 6.47
CA GLU A 124 13.49 10.15 6.57
C GLU A 124 12.21 9.55 5.99
N VAL A 125 12.34 8.45 5.26
CA VAL A 125 11.21 7.73 4.69
C VAL A 125 11.29 6.28 5.13
N ARG A 126 10.21 5.79 5.73
CA ARG A 126 9.99 4.36 6.00
C ARG A 126 8.73 3.90 5.30
N SER A 127 8.56 2.59 5.24
CA SER A 127 7.49 1.93 4.51
C SER A 127 6.76 0.88 5.36
N ALA A 128 5.44 0.79 5.19
CA ALA A 128 4.62 -0.24 5.80
C ALA A 128 3.70 -0.89 4.77
N VAL A 129 3.58 -2.20 4.81
CA VAL A 129 2.63 -2.95 3.97
C VAL A 129 1.86 -3.99 4.79
N ILE A 130 0.66 -4.35 4.36
CA ILE A 130 -0.07 -5.46 5.01
C ILE A 130 0.64 -6.78 4.69
N TYR A 131 0.97 -7.01 3.41
CA TYR A 131 1.59 -8.26 2.98
C TYR A 131 2.92 -8.08 2.24
N THR A 132 3.79 -9.07 2.38
CA THR A 132 4.97 -9.26 1.50
C THR A 132 4.88 -10.61 0.79
N LYS A 133 5.46 -10.68 -0.42
CA LYS A 133 5.59 -11.93 -1.20
C LYS A 133 7.00 -12.50 -1.09
N PRO A 134 7.21 -13.80 -1.39
CA PRO A 134 8.56 -14.36 -1.51
C PRO A 134 9.43 -13.69 -2.59
N THR A 135 8.79 -13.07 -3.58
CA THR A 135 9.39 -12.34 -4.71
C THR A 135 9.82 -10.91 -4.36
N THR A 136 9.50 -10.42 -3.16
CA THR A 136 9.82 -9.06 -2.73
C THR A 136 11.33 -8.88 -2.61
N ILE A 137 11.89 -7.93 -3.36
CA ILE A 137 13.33 -7.61 -3.32
C ILE A 137 13.63 -6.37 -2.47
N PHE A 138 12.67 -5.45 -2.38
CA PHE A 138 12.73 -4.29 -1.52
C PHE A 138 11.84 -4.56 -0.32
N GLU A 139 12.46 -4.94 0.79
CA GLU A 139 11.73 -5.27 2.02
C GLU A 139 11.25 -3.99 2.71
N PRO A 140 9.96 -3.91 3.09
CA PRO A 140 9.41 -2.78 3.82
C PRO A 140 9.98 -2.72 5.25
N ASP A 141 9.97 -1.53 5.85
CA ASP A 141 10.38 -1.37 7.25
C ASP A 141 9.40 -2.06 8.21
N PHE A 142 8.12 -2.13 7.84
CA PHE A 142 7.06 -2.78 8.60
C PHE A 142 6.20 -3.66 7.68
N SER A 143 5.94 -4.90 8.09
CA SER A 143 5.01 -5.79 7.38
C SER A 143 4.26 -6.69 8.34
N TRP A 144 2.96 -6.87 8.13
CA TRP A 144 2.16 -7.70 9.03
C TRP A 144 2.35 -9.20 8.76
N LYS A 145 2.33 -9.61 7.49
CA LYS A 145 2.40 -11.04 7.15
C LYS A 145 3.05 -11.31 5.79
N LYS A 146 3.89 -12.34 5.73
CA LYS A 146 4.42 -12.89 4.47
C LYS A 146 3.51 -14.02 3.96
N THR A 147 3.20 -14.05 2.67
CA THR A 147 2.39 -15.12 2.05
C THR A 147 2.74 -15.31 0.57
N ASP A 148 2.74 -16.55 0.09
CA ASP A 148 2.88 -16.90 -1.33
C ASP A 148 1.53 -17.07 -2.04
N GLN A 149 0.42 -17.12 -1.28
CA GLN A 149 -0.93 -17.30 -1.80
C GLN A 149 -1.43 -16.04 -2.50
N TRP A 150 -2.37 -16.19 -3.43
CA TRP A 150 -3.13 -15.04 -3.93
C TRP A 150 -3.90 -14.39 -2.77
N ILE A 151 -3.89 -13.06 -2.69
CA ILE A 151 -4.57 -12.31 -1.63
C ILE A 151 -5.91 -11.79 -2.16
N ASN A 152 -6.98 -12.14 -1.46
CA ASN A 152 -8.28 -11.52 -1.63
C ASN A 152 -8.40 -10.37 -0.62
N PHE A 153 -8.29 -9.13 -1.07
CA PHE A 153 -8.52 -7.96 -0.23
C PHE A 153 -10.02 -7.63 -0.15
N ALA A 154 -10.51 -7.29 1.05
CA ALA A 154 -11.91 -6.97 1.26
C ALA A 154 -12.46 -5.83 0.36
N TRP A 155 -11.58 -4.98 -0.19
CA TRP A 155 -11.92 -3.86 -1.07
C TRP A 155 -11.78 -4.14 -2.58
N SER A 156 -11.14 -5.24 -2.99
CA SER A 156 -10.88 -5.54 -4.41
C SER A 156 -11.20 -6.99 -4.83
N ALA A 157 -11.70 -7.83 -3.92
CA ALA A 157 -12.03 -9.22 -4.22
C ALA A 157 -13.31 -9.40 -5.07
N LEU A 158 -14.12 -8.35 -5.24
CA LEU A 158 -15.33 -8.38 -6.07
C LEU A 158 -15.05 -7.81 -7.47
N PRO A 159 -15.82 -8.23 -8.50
CA PRO A 159 -15.73 -7.64 -9.84
C PRO A 159 -15.92 -6.12 -9.82
N VAL A 160 -15.19 -5.43 -10.70
CA VAL A 160 -15.35 -4.00 -10.90
C VAL A 160 -16.68 -3.71 -11.59
N ILE A 161 -17.37 -2.67 -11.12
CA ILE A 161 -18.60 -2.18 -11.73
C ILE A 161 -18.21 -1.24 -12.88
N THR A 162 -18.65 -1.57 -14.09
CA THR A 162 -18.36 -0.78 -15.30
C THR A 162 -19.36 0.37 -15.47
N ALA A 163 -19.05 1.29 -16.39
CA ALA A 163 -19.91 2.45 -16.66
C ALA A 163 -21.31 2.09 -17.20
N ASP A 164 -21.48 0.92 -17.80
CA ASP A 164 -22.78 0.40 -18.26
C ASP A 164 -23.52 -0.43 -17.20
N GLY A 165 -22.96 -0.55 -15.99
CA GLY A 165 -23.54 -1.29 -14.87
C GLY A 165 -23.30 -2.80 -14.93
N SER A 166 -22.46 -3.28 -15.85
CA SER A 166 -21.99 -4.66 -15.85
C SER A 166 -20.85 -4.90 -14.84
N TYR A 167 -20.51 -6.17 -14.64
CA TYR A 167 -19.44 -6.60 -13.73
C TYR A 167 -18.30 -7.18 -14.54
N GLN A 168 -17.08 -6.70 -14.30
CA GLN A 168 -15.86 -7.18 -14.95
C GLN A 168 -14.88 -7.74 -13.89
N GLU A 169 -14.42 -8.98 -14.08
CA GLU A 169 -13.38 -9.56 -13.22
C GLU A 169 -11.99 -8.98 -13.53
N GLY A 170 -11.19 -8.72 -12.50
CA GLY A 170 -9.74 -8.51 -12.60
C GLY A 170 -9.25 -7.18 -13.16
N ALA A 171 -9.71 -6.04 -12.62
CA ALA A 171 -9.23 -4.70 -12.98
C ALA A 171 -8.58 -3.93 -11.81
#